data_AF-A0A8R1IVT7-F1
#
_entry.id   AF-A0A8R1IVT7-F1
#
_cell.length_a   1.000
_cell.length_b   1.000
_cell.length_c   1.000
_cell.angle_alpha   90.00
_cell.angle_beta   90.00
_cell.angle_gamma   90.00
#
_symmetry.space_group_name_H-M   'P 1'
#
loop_
_entity.id
_entity.type
_entity.pdbx_description
1 polymer ?
#
loop_
_entity_poly.entity_id
_entity_poly.type
_entity_poly.pdbx_seq_one_letter_code
_entity_poly.pdbx_strand_id
1 'polypeptide(L)'
;MILRVNGTSETIWLPVYTLNGDHESLYLILGALEIISYLITALVVLKTCRIIAKSRQFHGNMNLLVVCFMAQWFEALLSKIAIMPYQMYTILWYINERMRRNFSKPGAFRLAQQFQVKENIRHIMLTKNIICSATVYVAISCSLLMILVFDMVPEWLKNPLAHCVENCIFLNPLLICTVSMFSEPAWKKEFIQSIPLVSHVFSADKQSLENKKSLRPVEETEMYFNQFKMAWV
;
A
#
# COMPACT_ATOMS: atom_id res chain seq x y z
N MET A 1 19.68 0.07 0.92
CA MET A 1 20.39 1.05 1.72
C MET A 1 20.94 0.20 2.83
N ILE A 2 22.24 -0.07 2.85
CA ILE A 2 22.84 -0.80 3.96
C ILE A 2 22.74 0.16 5.15
N LEU A 3 21.71 -0.04 5.97
CA LEU A 3 21.56 0.67 7.21
C LEU A 3 22.67 0.16 8.13
N ARG A 4 23.81 0.85 8.13
CA ARG A 4 24.84 0.67 9.14
C ARG A 4 24.25 1.21 10.42
N VAL A 5 23.89 0.33 11.34
CA VAL A 5 23.37 0.76 12.63
C VAL A 5 24.54 1.39 13.37
N ASN A 6 24.49 2.70 13.54
CA ASN A 6 25.60 3.47 14.08
C ASN A 6 25.89 2.97 15.51
N GLY A 7 27.02 2.28 15.71
CA GLY A 7 27.42 1.67 16.98
C GLY A 7 27.59 0.14 16.98
N THR A 8 27.23 -0.57 15.92
CA THR A 8 27.53 -2.02 15.77
C THR A 8 28.02 -2.36 14.35
N SER A 9 28.79 -3.44 14.21
CA SER A 9 29.27 -3.97 12.92
C SER A 9 28.19 -4.74 12.13
N GLU A 10 26.94 -4.75 12.60
CA GLU A 10 25.85 -5.46 11.94
C GLU A 10 25.26 -4.64 10.79
N THR A 11 25.36 -5.17 9.58
CA THR A 11 24.72 -4.63 8.37
C THR A 11 23.37 -5.31 8.16
N ILE A 12 22.29 -4.53 8.11
CA ILE A 12 20.96 -5.06 7.78
C ILE A 12 20.85 -5.18 6.27
N TRP A 13 20.73 -6.40 5.79
CA TRP A 13 20.58 -6.70 4.37
C TRP A 13 19.11 -6.61 3.96
N LEU A 14 18.85 -5.70 3.03
CA LEU A 14 17.57 -5.42 2.43
C LEU A 14 17.45 -6.29 1.17
N PRO A 15 16.46 -7.20 1.05
CA PRO A 15 16.25 -7.97 -0.18
C PRO A 15 15.57 -7.12 -1.27
N VAL A 16 16.01 -5.87 -1.43
CA VAL A 16 15.71 -4.98 -2.55
C VAL A 16 17.04 -4.69 -3.21
N TYR A 17 17.29 -5.38 -4.31
CA TYR A 17 18.57 -5.36 -5.02
C TYR A 17 18.97 -3.94 -5.44
N THR A 18 18.01 -3.11 -5.84
CA THR A 18 18.17 -1.68 -6.21
C THR A 18 18.59 -0.79 -5.07
N LEU A 19 18.22 -1.12 -3.83
CA LEU A 19 18.55 -0.28 -2.68
C LEU A 19 19.92 -0.66 -2.10
N ASN A 20 20.34 -1.92 -2.22
CA ASN A 20 21.37 -2.49 -1.33
C ASN A 20 22.79 -2.56 -1.90
N GLY A 21 23.02 -2.20 -3.16
CA GLY A 21 24.36 -2.25 -3.76
C GLY A 21 24.97 -0.87 -3.99
N ASP A 22 26.29 -0.77 -3.79
CA ASP A 22 27.12 0.43 -4.02
C ASP A 22 27.21 0.84 -5.52
N HIS A 23 26.58 0.07 -6.41
CA HIS A 23 26.56 0.32 -7.85
C HIS A 23 25.19 0.83 -8.29
N GLU A 24 24.78 2.00 -7.78
CA GLU A 24 23.53 2.67 -8.15
C GLU A 24 23.37 2.79 -9.67
N SER A 25 24.47 3.03 -10.40
CA SER A 25 24.48 3.13 -11.86
C SER A 25 24.13 1.81 -12.58
N LEU A 26 24.61 0.66 -12.10
CA LEU A 26 24.30 -0.65 -12.71
C LEU A 26 22.84 -1.02 -12.53
N TYR A 27 22.26 -0.75 -11.36
CA TYR A 27 20.83 -1.02 -11.12
C TYR A 27 19.91 -0.11 -11.92
N LEU A 28 20.29 1.16 -12.10
CA LEU A 28 19.58 2.07 -13.00
C LEU A 28 19.64 1.57 -14.45
N ILE A 29 20.79 1.08 -14.90
CA ILE A 29 20.95 0.48 -16.23
C ILE A 29 20.09 -0.79 -16.36
N LEU A 30 20.10 -1.68 -15.38
CA LEU A 30 19.28 -2.90 -15.38
C LEU A 30 17.78 -2.58 -15.38
N GLY A 31 17.35 -1.60 -14.59
CA GLY A 31 15.95 -1.13 -14.59
C GLY A 31 15.56 -0.50 -15.92
N ALA A 32 16.45 0.28 -16.54
CA ALA A 32 16.21 0.82 -17.88
C ALA A 32 16.11 -0.29 -18.94
N LEU A 33 16.99 -1.29 -18.89
CA LEU A 33 16.94 -2.46 -19.76
C LEU A 33 15.65 -3.27 -19.56
N GLU A 34 15.20 -3.45 -18.32
CA GLU A 34 13.94 -4.12 -18.00
C GLU A 34 12.75 -3.37 -18.63
N ILE A 35 12.69 -2.05 -18.47
CA ILE A 35 11.64 -1.20 -19.08
C ILE A 35 11.67 -1.31 -20.61
N ILE A 36 12.86 -1.20 -21.22
CA ILE A 36 13.04 -1.34 -22.67
C ILE A 36 12.57 -2.71 -23.14
N SER A 37 12.90 -3.78 -22.41
CA SER A 37 12.49 -5.14 -22.75
C SER A 37 10.97 -5.32 -22.70
N TYR A 38 10.28 -4.67 -21.76
CA TYR A 38 8.81 -4.67 -21.70
C TYR A 38 8.17 -3.89 -22.83
N LEU A 39 8.73 -2.74 -23.21
CA LEU A 39 8.23 -1.99 -24.36
C LEU A 39 8.39 -2.78 -25.66
N ILE A 40 9.55 -3.42 -25.87
CA ILE A 40 9.78 -4.28 -27.04
C ILE A 40 8.80 -5.44 -27.04
N THR A 41 8.63 -6.13 -25.91
CA THR A 41 7.70 -7.26 -25.79
C THR A 41 6.26 -6.83 -26.10
N ALA A 42 5.80 -5.71 -25.55
CA ALA A 42 4.47 -5.16 -25.82
C ALA A 42 4.27 -4.87 -27.33
N LEU A 43 5.26 -4.25 -27.99
CA LEU A 43 5.21 -3.98 -29.43
C LEU A 43 5.14 -5.28 -30.25
N VAL A 44 5.95 -6.29 -29.90
CA VAL A 44 5.96 -7.59 -30.59
C VAL A 44 4.62 -8.30 -30.41
N VAL A 45 4.07 -8.34 -29.19
CA VAL A 45 2.77 -8.96 -28.91
C VAL A 45 1.66 -8.26 -29.70
N LEU A 46 1.58 -6.92 -29.69
CA LEU A 46 0.57 -6.17 -30.45
C LEU A 46 0.66 -6.40 -31.96
N LYS A 47 1.88 -6.39 -32.51
CA LYS A 47 2.11 -6.68 -33.94
C LYS A 47 1.69 -8.10 -34.29
N THR A 48 2.03 -9.06 -33.43
CA THR A 48 1.67 -10.48 -33.61
C THR A 48 0.16 -10.67 -33.57
N CYS A 49 -0.53 -10.12 -32.58
CA CYS A 49 -2.00 -10.17 -32.50
C CYS A 49 -2.66 -9.58 -33.75
N ARG A 50 -2.15 -8.44 -34.25
CA ARG A 50 -2.67 -7.82 -35.47
C ARG A 50 -2.47 -8.68 -36.72
N ILE A 51 -1.32 -9.34 -36.85
CA ILE A 51 -1.03 -10.24 -37.97
C ILE A 51 -1.96 -11.47 -37.91
N ILE A 52 -2.08 -12.10 -36.74
CA ILE A 52 -2.92 -13.29 -36.54
C ILE A 52 -4.39 -12.97 -36.80
N ALA A 53 -4.89 -11.85 -36.29
CA ALA A 53 -6.26 -11.41 -36.52
C ALA A 53 -6.56 -11.14 -38.02
N LYS A 54 -5.58 -10.67 -38.79
CA LYS A 54 -5.72 -10.43 -40.24
C LYS A 54 -5.47 -11.69 -41.09
N SER A 55 -4.82 -12.71 -40.52
CA SER A 55 -4.49 -13.94 -41.22
C SER A 55 -5.76 -14.73 -41.55
N ARG A 56 -5.91 -15.14 -42.81
CA ARG A 56 -7.01 -16.00 -43.28
C ARG A 56 -6.65 -17.49 -43.32
N GLN A 57 -5.47 -17.86 -42.82
CA GLN A 57 -4.96 -19.24 -42.89
C GLN A 57 -5.72 -20.22 -41.99
N PHE A 58 -6.28 -19.74 -40.87
CA PHE A 58 -7.05 -20.56 -39.92
C PHE A 58 -8.48 -20.03 -39.78
N HIS A 59 -9.36 -20.86 -39.21
CA HIS A 59 -10.71 -20.45 -38.86
C HIS A 59 -10.69 -19.27 -37.88
N GLY A 60 -11.61 -18.31 -38.07
CA GLY A 60 -11.66 -17.09 -37.26
C GLY A 60 -11.74 -17.34 -35.75
N ASN A 61 -12.44 -18.40 -35.33
CA ASN A 61 -12.55 -18.78 -33.92
C ASN A 61 -11.21 -19.22 -33.33
N MET A 62 -10.35 -19.88 -34.11
CA MET A 62 -9.02 -20.30 -33.68
C MET A 62 -8.07 -19.10 -33.59
N ASN A 63 -8.15 -18.17 -34.56
CA ASN A 63 -7.38 -16.92 -34.50
C ASN A 63 -7.75 -16.08 -33.28
N LEU A 64 -9.04 -16.04 -32.92
CA LEU A 64 -9.50 -15.33 -31.72
C LEU A 64 -8.90 -15.93 -30.44
N LEU A 65 -8.91 -17.26 -30.29
CA LEU A 65 -8.32 -17.94 -29.13
C LEU A 65 -6.82 -17.63 -28.98
N VAL A 66 -6.07 -17.66 -30.09
CA VAL A 66 -4.63 -17.35 -30.07
C VAL A 66 -4.37 -15.88 -29.71
N VAL A 67 -5.20 -14.95 -30.21
CA VAL A 67 -5.09 -13.53 -29.86
C VAL A 67 -5.38 -13.30 -28.37
N CYS A 68 -6.42 -13.94 -27.82
CA CYS A 68 -6.73 -13.86 -26.39
C CYS A 68 -5.59 -14.41 -25.52
N PHE A 69 -5.00 -15.54 -25.91
CA PHE A 69 -3.86 -16.12 -25.20
C PHE A 69 -2.63 -15.20 -25.22
N MET A 70 -2.35 -14.55 -26.36
CA MET A 70 -1.25 -13.59 -26.48
C MET A 70 -1.52 -12.29 -25.69
N ALA A 71 -2.79 -11.88 -25.58
CA ALA A 71 -3.18 -10.71 -24.80
C ALA A 71 -3.02 -10.91 -23.28
N GLN A 72 -2.94 -12.16 -22.80
CA GLN A 72 -2.77 -12.50 -21.38
C GLN A 72 -1.48 -11.90 -20.78
N TRP A 73 -0.47 -11.59 -21.60
CA TRP A 73 0.74 -10.91 -21.15
C TRP A 73 0.46 -9.52 -20.54
N PHE A 74 -0.55 -8.79 -21.03
CA PHE A 74 -0.91 -7.48 -20.49
C PHE A 74 -1.56 -7.58 -19.10
N GLU A 75 -2.37 -8.62 -18.88
CA GLU A 75 -2.96 -8.90 -17.56
C GLU A 75 -1.88 -9.27 -16.53
N ALA A 76 -0.85 -10.00 -16.96
CA ALA A 76 0.30 -10.31 -16.12
C ALA A 76 1.12 -9.05 -15.78
N LEU A 77 1.29 -8.13 -16.73
CA LEU A 77 1.96 -6.85 -16.49
C LEU A 77 1.20 -5.98 -15.48
N LEU A 78 -0.12 -5.86 -15.64
CA LEU A 78 -0.99 -5.14 -14.69
C LEU A 78 -0.91 -5.76 -13.29
N SER A 79 -0.93 -7.10 -13.22
CA SER A 79 -0.80 -7.83 -11.96
C SER A 79 0.55 -7.55 -11.27
N LYS A 80 1.66 -7.49 -12.03
CA LYS A 80 2.99 -7.14 -11.49
C LYS A 80 3.02 -5.72 -10.91
N ILE A 81 2.42 -4.75 -11.62
CA ILE A 81 2.32 -3.35 -11.15
C ILE A 81 1.50 -3.29 -9.86
N ALA A 82 0.40 -4.04 -9.77
CA ALA A 82 -0.45 -4.09 -8.57
C ALA A 82 0.25 -4.73 -7.36
N ILE A 83 1.11 -5.73 -7.57
CA ILE A 83 1.83 -6.45 -6.51
C ILE A 83 3.05 -5.65 -5.98
N MET A 84 3.67 -4.81 -6.79
CA MET A 84 4.91 -4.10 -6.45
C MET A 84 4.82 -3.25 -5.15
N PRO A 85 3.74 -2.47 -4.89
CA PRO A 85 3.58 -1.73 -3.63
C PRO A 85 3.54 -2.65 -2.40
N TYR A 86 2.93 -3.83 -2.53
CA TYR A 86 2.89 -4.82 -1.46
C TYR A 86 4.27 -5.38 -1.16
N GLN A 87 5.04 -5.74 -2.18
CA GLN A 87 6.41 -6.24 -2.01
C GLN A 87 7.31 -5.21 -1.31
N MET A 88 7.23 -3.95 -1.74
CA MET A 88 7.97 -2.86 -1.09
C MET A 88 7.55 -2.69 0.37
N TYR A 89 6.24 -2.77 0.66
CA TYR A 89 5.72 -2.74 2.02
C TYR A 89 6.31 -3.86 2.89
N THR A 90 6.26 -5.13 2.47
CA THR A 90 6.67 -6.26 3.30
C THR A 90 8.14 -6.15 3.67
N ILE A 91 8.95 -5.65 2.74
CA ILE A 91 10.38 -5.46 2.95
C ILE A 91 10.63 -4.31 3.94
N LEU A 92 10.00 -3.15 3.75
CA LEU A 92 10.10 -2.03 4.70
C LEU A 92 9.65 -2.42 6.10
N TRP A 93 8.55 -3.19 6.19
CA TRP A 93 8.06 -3.73 7.46
C TRP A 93 9.07 -4.67 8.12
N TYR A 94 9.62 -5.62 7.36
CA TYR A 94 10.58 -6.60 7.88
C TYR A 94 11.84 -5.93 8.47
N ILE A 95 12.40 -4.92 7.80
CA ILE A 95 13.56 -4.16 8.30
C ILE A 95 13.20 -3.45 9.60
N ASN A 96 12.10 -2.70 9.62
CA ASN A 96 11.73 -1.88 10.75
C ASN A 96 11.36 -2.75 11.95
N GLU A 97 10.72 -3.90 11.73
CA GLU A 97 10.43 -4.88 12.77
C GLU A 97 11.71 -5.51 13.32
N ARG A 98 12.67 -5.86 12.46
CA ARG A 98 13.99 -6.34 12.89
C ARG A 98 14.73 -5.30 13.73
N MET A 99 14.71 -4.05 13.30
CA MET A 99 15.27 -2.92 14.07
C MET A 99 14.57 -2.76 15.42
N ARG A 100 13.23 -2.83 15.45
CA ARG A 100 12.45 -2.77 16.69
C ARG A 100 12.85 -3.85 17.69
N ARG A 101 13.05 -5.08 17.23
CA ARG A 101 13.51 -6.20 18.08
C ARG A 101 14.92 -5.98 18.60
N ASN A 102 15.80 -5.43 17.77
CA ASN A 102 17.17 -5.09 18.18
C ASN A 102 17.18 -3.98 19.25
N PHE A 103 16.25 -3.02 19.19
CA PHE A 103 16.10 -1.97 20.21
C PHE A 103 15.58 -2.45 21.56
N SER A 104 15.00 -3.65 21.66
CA SER A 104 14.58 -4.23 22.94
C SER A 104 15.76 -4.64 23.84
N LYS A 105 17.00 -4.65 23.31
CA LYS A 105 18.22 -4.88 24.09
C LYS A 105 18.67 -3.57 24.75
N PRO A 106 18.78 -3.49 26.09
CA PRO A 106 19.16 -2.26 26.79
C PRO A 106 20.61 -1.84 26.45
N GLY A 107 20.84 -0.53 26.26
CA GLY A 107 22.17 0.09 26.22
C GLY A 107 22.82 0.34 24.85
N ALA A 108 22.23 -0.12 23.74
CA ALA A 108 22.92 -0.07 22.44
C ALA A 108 22.57 1.13 21.52
N PHE A 109 21.48 1.86 21.76
CA PHE A 109 20.93 2.78 20.75
C PHE A 109 20.44 4.12 21.29
N ARG A 110 20.54 5.15 20.44
CA ARG A 110 20.10 6.52 20.77
C ARG A 110 18.57 6.60 20.76
N LEU A 111 18.01 7.33 21.71
CA LEU A 111 16.56 7.51 21.87
C LEU A 111 15.87 7.95 20.56
N ALA A 112 16.49 8.88 19.82
CA ALA A 112 15.99 9.36 18.53
C ALA A 112 15.81 8.23 17.48
N GLN A 113 16.66 7.20 17.47
CA GLN A 113 16.54 6.09 16.51
C GLN A 113 15.33 5.20 16.82
N GLN A 114 15.03 5.01 18.11
CA GLN A 114 13.86 4.23 18.53
C GLN A 114 12.56 4.94 18.14
N PHE A 115 12.53 6.27 18.21
CA PHE A 115 11.41 7.07 17.73
C PHE A 115 11.17 6.92 16.25
N GLN A 116 12.23 7.10 15.45
CA GLN A 116 12.14 6.99 13.99
C GLN A 116 11.57 5.63 13.57
N VAL A 117 11.99 4.54 14.22
CA VAL A 117 11.49 3.20 13.86
C VAL A 117 10.06 2.96 14.34
N LYS A 118 9.67 3.43 15.54
CA LYS A 118 8.27 3.35 15.99
C LYS A 118 7.34 4.13 15.06
N GLU A 119 7.74 5.33 14.66
CA GLU A 119 6.98 6.17 13.73
C GLU A 119 6.92 5.55 12.34
N ASN A 120 8.03 5.03 11.80
CA ASN A 120 8.06 4.34 10.51
C ASN A 120 7.13 3.13 10.49
N ILE A 121 7.10 2.31 11.55
CA ILE A 121 6.17 1.15 11.64
C ILE A 121 4.71 1.62 11.61
N ARG A 122 4.39 2.72 12.29
CA ARG A 122 3.05 3.32 12.27
C ARG A 122 2.65 3.76 10.85
N HIS A 123 3.52 4.48 10.15
CA HIS A 123 3.29 4.86 8.75
C HIS A 123 3.11 3.64 7.84
N ILE A 124 3.95 2.62 8.02
CA ILE A 124 3.88 1.36 7.27
C ILE A 124 2.53 0.67 7.49
N MET A 125 2.05 0.57 8.73
CA MET A 125 0.73 -0.03 9.03
C MET A 125 -0.43 0.76 8.41
N LEU A 126 -0.38 2.10 8.46
CA LEU A 126 -1.35 2.97 7.79
C LEU A 126 -1.38 2.68 6.28
N THR A 127 -0.21 2.69 5.63
CA THR A 127 -0.09 2.40 4.20
C THR A 127 -0.64 1.02 3.85
N LYS A 128 -0.38 -0.02 4.67
CA LYS A 128 -0.94 -1.37 4.46
C LYS A 128 -2.46 -1.35 4.43
N ASN A 129 -3.09 -0.70 5.40
CA ASN A 129 -4.55 -0.71 5.53
C ASN A 129 -5.20 -0.01 4.33
N ILE A 130 -4.62 1.10 3.86
CA ILE A 130 -5.10 1.83 2.68
C ILE A 130 -4.92 1.01 1.41
N ILE A 131 -3.76 0.40 1.19
CA ILE A 131 -3.50 -0.40 -0.01
C ILE A 131 -4.41 -1.64 -0.05
N CYS A 132 -4.56 -2.33 1.09
CA CYS A 132 -5.43 -3.49 1.23
C CYS A 132 -6.90 -3.13 0.96
N SER A 133 -7.41 -2.04 1.56
CA SER A 133 -8.80 -1.62 1.34
C SER A 133 -9.05 -1.20 -0.10
N ALA A 134 -8.15 -0.44 -0.72
CA ALA A 134 -8.26 -0.03 -2.12
C ALA A 134 -8.26 -1.23 -3.07
N THR A 135 -7.45 -2.25 -2.78
CA THR A 135 -7.38 -3.45 -3.64
C THR A 135 -8.62 -4.32 -3.51
N VAL A 136 -9.11 -4.53 -2.28
CA VAL A 136 -10.39 -5.23 -2.06
C VAL A 136 -11.52 -4.50 -2.77
N TYR A 137 -11.52 -3.16 -2.69
CA TYR A 137 -12.52 -2.34 -3.35
C TYR A 137 -12.51 -2.51 -4.87
N VAL A 138 -11.34 -2.35 -5.50
CA VAL A 138 -11.19 -2.53 -6.95
C VAL A 138 -11.57 -3.96 -7.36
N ALA A 139 -11.17 -4.98 -6.60
CA ALA A 139 -11.54 -6.36 -6.88
C ALA A 139 -13.06 -6.58 -6.85
N ILE A 140 -13.77 -5.99 -5.88
CA ILE A 140 -15.24 -6.04 -5.81
C ILE A 140 -15.84 -5.30 -7.01
N SER A 141 -15.40 -4.08 -7.32
CA SER A 141 -15.91 -3.31 -8.46
C SER A 141 -15.69 -4.03 -9.80
N CYS A 142 -14.51 -4.61 -10.01
CA CYS A 142 -14.21 -5.41 -11.20
C CYS A 142 -15.09 -6.67 -11.25
N SER A 143 -15.28 -7.37 -10.13
CA SER A 143 -16.13 -8.57 -10.08
C SER A 143 -17.59 -8.25 -10.41
N LEU A 144 -18.14 -7.14 -9.87
CA LEU A 144 -19.49 -6.68 -10.18
C LEU A 144 -19.65 -6.31 -11.66
N LEU A 145 -18.63 -5.66 -12.24
CA LEU A 145 -18.60 -5.36 -13.67
C LEU A 145 -18.60 -6.65 -14.51
N MET A 146 -17.81 -7.66 -14.15
CA MET A 146 -17.79 -8.93 -14.86
C MET A 146 -19.13 -9.67 -14.78
N ILE A 147 -19.82 -9.63 -13.63
CA ILE A 147 -21.17 -10.21 -13.47
C ILE A 147 -22.17 -9.55 -14.41
N LEU A 148 -22.09 -8.22 -14.58
CA LEU A 148 -22.91 -7.48 -15.54
C LEU A 148 -22.58 -7.86 -16.99
N VAL A 149 -21.29 -7.92 -17.33
CA VAL A 149 -20.83 -8.23 -18.69
C VAL A 149 -21.22 -9.64 -19.13
N PHE A 150 -21.18 -10.61 -18.24
CA PHE A 150 -21.56 -12.00 -18.54
C PHE A 150 -23.07 -12.27 -18.43
N ASP A 151 -23.90 -11.23 -18.25
CA ASP A 151 -25.36 -11.37 -18.12
C ASP A 151 -25.78 -12.38 -17.03
N MET A 152 -24.98 -12.50 -15.97
CA MET A 152 -25.22 -13.45 -14.87
C MET A 152 -26.31 -12.99 -13.90
N VAL A 153 -26.98 -11.88 -14.20
CA VAL A 153 -28.03 -11.26 -13.37
C VAL A 153 -29.33 -11.06 -14.17
N PRO A 154 -30.49 -11.22 -13.50
CA PRO A 154 -31.79 -11.05 -14.15
C PRO A 154 -32.00 -9.60 -14.62
N GLU A 155 -32.79 -9.41 -15.68
CA GLU A 155 -32.94 -8.10 -16.36
C GLU A 155 -33.38 -6.96 -15.43
N TRP A 156 -34.28 -7.24 -14.48
CA TRP A 156 -34.75 -6.23 -13.52
C TRP A 156 -33.64 -5.70 -12.59
N LEU A 157 -32.56 -6.48 -12.39
CA LEU A 157 -31.43 -6.12 -11.53
C LEU A 157 -30.28 -5.47 -12.31
N LYS A 158 -30.24 -5.59 -13.64
CA LYS A 158 -29.15 -5.04 -14.48
C LYS A 158 -29.04 -3.52 -14.35
N ASN A 159 -30.14 -2.79 -14.52
CA ASN A 159 -30.15 -1.32 -14.46
C ASN A 159 -29.76 -0.77 -13.06
N PRO A 160 -30.34 -1.26 -11.94
CA PRO A 160 -29.89 -0.87 -10.61
C PRO A 160 -28.42 -1.19 -10.35
N LEU A 161 -27.97 -2.38 -10.74
CA LEU A 161 -26.60 -2.83 -10.49
C LEU A 161 -25.58 -2.03 -11.31
N ALA A 162 -25.89 -1.69 -12.57
CA ALA A 162 -25.07 -0.80 -13.38
C ALA A 162 -24.91 0.57 -12.72
N HIS A 163 -26.01 1.16 -12.23
CA HIS A 163 -25.96 2.42 -11.49
C HIS A 163 -25.14 2.31 -10.19
N CYS A 164 -25.23 1.19 -9.47
CA CYS A 164 -24.38 0.93 -8.31
C CYS A 164 -22.89 0.85 -8.67
N VAL A 165 -22.53 0.18 -9.78
CA VAL A 165 -21.14 0.05 -10.23
C VAL A 165 -20.55 1.40 -10.62
N GLU A 166 -21.30 2.23 -11.36
CA GLU A 166 -20.89 3.59 -11.70
C GLU A 166 -20.64 4.42 -10.44
N ASN A 167 -21.59 4.41 -9.49
CA ASN A 167 -21.45 5.14 -8.23
C ASN A 167 -20.30 4.63 -7.37
N CYS A 168 -20.03 3.32 -7.35
CA CYS A 168 -18.88 2.76 -6.66
C CYS A 168 -17.58 3.42 -7.14
N ILE A 169 -17.35 3.51 -8.45
CA ILE A 169 -16.13 4.12 -9.00
C ILE A 169 -15.93 5.56 -8.47
N PHE A 170 -17.01 6.32 -8.29
CA PHE A 170 -16.96 7.69 -7.76
C PHE A 170 -16.82 7.77 -6.23
N LEU A 171 -17.20 6.74 -5.48
CA LEU A 171 -17.17 6.72 -4.01
C LEU A 171 -15.82 6.27 -3.42
N ASN A 172 -14.81 6.00 -4.26
CA ASN A 172 -13.43 5.69 -3.84
C ASN A 172 -12.87 6.63 -2.75
N PRO A 173 -13.04 7.97 -2.82
CA PRO A 173 -12.51 8.87 -1.81
C PRO A 173 -13.12 8.64 -0.43
N LEU A 174 -14.39 8.26 -0.34
CA LEU A 174 -15.03 7.96 0.95
C LEU A 174 -14.33 6.78 1.62
N LEU A 175 -14.13 5.68 0.89
CA LEU A 175 -13.44 4.50 1.40
C LEU A 175 -12.01 4.85 1.88
N ILE A 176 -11.23 5.54 1.03
CA ILE A 176 -9.84 5.87 1.34
C ILE A 176 -9.77 6.80 2.57
N CYS A 177 -10.61 7.83 2.63
CA CYS A 177 -10.66 8.75 3.76
C CYS A 177 -11.09 8.04 5.05
N THR A 178 -12.13 7.20 5.00
CA THR A 178 -12.56 6.43 6.17
C THR A 178 -11.47 5.49 6.65
N VAL A 179 -10.87 4.69 5.77
CA VAL A 179 -9.82 3.75 6.17
C VAL A 179 -8.59 4.49 6.71
N SER A 180 -8.23 5.64 6.11
CA SER A 180 -7.11 6.45 6.60
C SER A 180 -7.38 6.99 8.01
N MET A 181 -8.54 7.60 8.24
CA MET A 181 -8.92 8.17 9.54
C MET A 181 -9.01 7.10 10.63
N PHE A 182 -9.50 5.91 10.30
CA PHE A 182 -9.66 4.82 11.27
C PHE A 182 -8.38 3.98 11.47
N SER A 183 -7.39 4.11 10.59
CA SER A 183 -6.11 3.38 10.71
C SER A 183 -5.18 3.96 11.78
N GLU A 184 -5.30 5.25 12.08
CA GLU A 184 -4.50 5.92 13.12
C GLU A 184 -5.40 6.33 14.31
N PRO A 185 -5.12 5.85 15.54
CA PRO A 185 -5.96 6.15 16.70
C PRO A 185 -6.10 7.64 17.03
N ALA A 186 -5.05 8.43 16.79
CA ALA A 186 -5.08 9.87 16.98
C ALA A 186 -6.08 10.53 16.02
N TRP A 187 -6.00 10.20 14.74
CA TRP A 187 -6.89 10.74 13.70
C TRP A 187 -8.33 10.28 13.89
N LYS A 188 -8.55 9.01 14.24
CA LYS A 188 -9.89 8.48 14.56
C LYS A 188 -10.55 9.28 15.66
N LYS A 189 -9.81 9.59 16.72
CA LYS A 189 -10.33 10.33 17.87
C LYS A 189 -10.72 11.76 17.45
N GLU A 190 -9.83 12.49 16.78
CA GLU A 190 -10.09 13.84 16.30
C GLU A 190 -11.26 13.87 15.30
N PHE A 191 -11.32 12.90 14.39
CA PHE A 191 -12.39 12.76 13.40
C PHE A 191 -13.75 12.54 14.08
N ILE A 192 -13.85 11.60 15.03
CA ILE A 192 -15.10 11.36 15.78
C ILE A 192 -15.52 12.60 16.59
N GLN A 193 -14.56 13.32 17.17
CA GLN A 193 -14.82 14.54 17.93
C GLN A 193 -15.29 15.70 17.05
N SER A 194 -14.87 15.75 15.79
CA SER A 194 -15.31 16.75 14.81
C SER A 194 -16.76 16.56 14.35
N ILE A 195 -17.38 15.41 14.63
CA ILE A 195 -18.77 15.12 14.24
C ILE A 195 -19.73 15.67 15.32
N PRO A 196 -20.57 16.67 14.99
CA PRO A 196 -21.40 17.37 15.97
C PRO A 196 -22.45 16.49 16.66
N LEU A 197 -22.88 15.40 16.02
CA LEU A 197 -23.85 14.44 16.58
C LEU A 197 -23.25 13.52 17.66
N VAL A 198 -21.94 13.27 17.61
CA VAL A 198 -21.26 12.31 18.50
C VAL A 198 -20.55 13.03 19.65
N SER A 199 -20.20 14.30 19.46
CA SER A 199 -19.53 15.13 20.46
C SER A 199 -20.33 15.24 21.77
N HIS A 200 -21.66 15.32 21.70
CA HIS A 200 -22.53 15.42 22.89
C HIS A 200 -22.56 14.15 23.75
N VAL A 201 -22.42 12.97 23.14
CA VAL A 201 -22.44 11.68 23.86
C VAL A 201 -21.08 11.40 24.52
N PHE A 202 -19.98 11.75 23.86
CA PHE A 202 -18.62 11.55 24.40
C PHE A 202 -18.14 12.68 25.33
N SER A 203 -18.87 13.80 25.42
CA SER A 203 -18.54 14.91 26.33
C SER A 203 -18.72 14.55 27.81
N ALA A 204 -19.64 13.64 28.15
CA ALA A 204 -19.83 13.16 29.52
C ALA A 204 -18.67 12.27 30.02
N ASP A 205 -17.97 11.57 29.12
CA ASP A 205 -16.79 10.75 29.43
C ASP A 205 -15.48 11.57 29.46
N LYS A 206 -15.54 12.82 28.99
CA LYS A 206 -14.38 13.72 28.85
C LYS A 206 -13.78 14.11 30.21
N GLN A 207 -14.61 14.30 31.24
CA GLN A 207 -14.15 14.72 32.58
C GLN A 207 -13.47 13.58 33.36
N SER A 208 -13.78 12.32 33.06
CA SER A 208 -13.13 11.14 33.65
C SER A 208 -11.86 10.72 32.89
N LEU A 209 -11.85 10.92 31.56
CA LEU A 209 -10.77 10.50 30.68
C LEU A 209 -9.67 11.56 30.52
N GLU A 210 -9.95 12.87 30.63
CA GLU A 210 -8.91 13.92 30.62
C GLU A 210 -7.93 13.77 31.79
N ASN A 211 -8.42 13.42 32.99
CA ASN A 211 -7.57 13.07 34.15
C ASN A 211 -6.70 11.81 33.92
N LYS A 212 -7.04 10.95 32.95
CA LYS A 212 -6.31 9.71 32.62
C LYS A 212 -5.44 9.81 31.36
N LYS A 213 -5.66 10.85 30.54
CA LYS A 213 -5.10 11.02 29.19
C LYS A 213 -4.12 12.18 29.09
N SER A 214 -4.13 13.13 30.02
CA SER A 214 -2.95 13.97 30.30
C SER A 214 -1.71 13.10 30.59
N LEU A 215 -1.92 11.90 31.14
CA LEU A 215 -0.87 11.03 31.64
C LEU A 215 -0.16 10.10 30.61
N ARG A 216 -0.50 10.10 29.31
CA ARG A 216 -0.02 9.01 28.41
C ARG A 216 0.55 9.37 27.02
N PRO A 217 -0.09 10.12 26.11
CA PRO A 217 0.50 10.35 24.77
C PRO A 217 1.40 11.60 24.70
N VAL A 218 0.98 12.67 25.38
CA VAL A 218 1.73 13.93 25.48
C VAL A 218 2.90 13.74 26.43
N GLU A 219 2.66 13.08 27.58
CA GLU A 219 3.70 12.77 28.55
C GLU A 219 4.82 11.86 28.02
N GLU A 220 4.58 10.86 27.17
CA GLU A 220 5.70 10.09 26.60
C GLU A 220 6.56 10.99 25.71
N THR A 221 5.97 11.64 24.70
CA THR A 221 6.71 12.49 23.76
C THR A 221 7.43 13.61 24.49
N GLU A 222 6.78 14.25 25.47
CA GLU A 222 7.32 15.34 26.28
C GLU A 222 8.34 14.87 27.34
N MET A 223 8.15 13.71 27.97
CA MET A 223 9.18 13.08 28.82
C MET A 223 10.42 12.77 28.01
N TYR A 224 10.28 12.27 26.79
CA TYR A 224 11.40 11.94 25.93
C TYR A 224 12.10 13.20 25.38
N PHE A 225 11.35 14.28 25.06
CA PHE A 225 11.94 15.58 24.74
C PHE A 225 12.64 16.21 25.95
N ASN A 226 12.08 16.06 27.16
CA ASN A 226 12.70 16.51 28.40
C ASN A 226 13.95 15.69 28.74
N GLN A 227 13.94 14.37 28.55
CA GLN A 227 15.12 13.52 28.67
C GLN A 227 16.19 13.88 27.64
N PHE A 228 15.80 14.19 26.40
CA PHE A 228 16.72 14.67 25.37
C PHE A 228 17.33 16.02 25.74
N LYS A 229 16.52 16.96 26.25
CA LYS A 229 16.96 18.27 26.73
C LYS A 229 17.91 18.16 27.93
N MET A 230 17.62 17.24 28.85
CA MET A 230 18.45 16.95 30.03
C MET A 230 19.76 16.22 29.69
N ALA A 231 19.84 15.51 28.56
CA ALA A 231 21.06 14.84 28.10
C ALA A 231 22.03 15.77 27.34
N TRP A 232 21.61 17.00 27.03
CA TRP A 232 22.40 18.02 26.31
C TRP A 232 22.87 19.18 27.19
N VAL A 233 22.48 19.20 28.46
CA VAL A 233 22.97 20.10 29.51
C VAL A 233 23.97 19.33 30.37
#